data_AF-A0A1Z7Z1U8-F1
#
_entry.id   AF-A0A1Z7Z1U8-F1
#
_cell.length_a   1.000
_cell.length_b   1.000
_cell.length_c   1.000
_cell.angle_alpha   90.00
_cell.angle_beta   90.00
_cell.angle_gamma   90.00
#
_symmetry.space_group_name_H-M   'P 1'
#
loop_
_entity.id
_entity.type
_entity.pdbx_description
1 polymer ?
#
loop_
_entity_poly.entity_id
_entity_poly.type
_entity_poly.pdbx_seq_one_letter_code
_entity_poly.pdbx_strand_id
1 'polypeptide(L)'
;MKIFSGILMTMFLLGCSGEPEFEHYGIYAEGLNDYQQLKAVSGKDADKFASNTTQVSLGEGVIRFYVYQKDFDAERFQLLQMDLLTKKTNVLDINVSPREQEQSYILSAKVVDDELPIFMLMEKKSWYNKVTYMVSTVDVEGYFVGVMLSTKTRNTTSRMRDVESLLKTFPGNPRLLTERSVLIEKAEKAKAELEKIQVEKEEKAYKVLVEARETGIAWKTLISKYDTYLRQFPNGLHKAEIFNSAGELRKRLSERNRKALAEEKSDLKGLADRFILAIDKKDQAAIAEITVKSSTASRVLKNKLFSRVKVGSVGISSYKKSGKKMDKVQIQLDGGVFMIRAQLIENEWRVVGYAARSGKWFKMRKAV
;
A
#
# COMPACT_ATOMS: atom_id res chain seq x y z
N MET A 1 -43.31 -41.30 74.87
CA MET A 1 -42.35 -42.04 74.01
C MET A 1 -42.55 -41.65 72.54
N LYS A 2 -42.01 -40.51 72.11
CA LYS A 2 -42.03 -40.03 70.71
C LYS A 2 -40.86 -39.05 70.46
N ILE A 3 -39.61 -39.44 70.73
CA ILE A 3 -38.43 -38.62 70.37
C ILE A 3 -37.23 -39.53 70.02
N PHE A 4 -37.45 -40.62 69.27
CA PHE A 4 -36.34 -41.50 68.84
C PHE A 4 -36.45 -41.96 67.37
N SER A 5 -37.25 -41.27 66.56
CA SER A 5 -37.35 -41.53 65.12
C SER A 5 -36.83 -40.38 64.24
N GLY A 6 -36.37 -39.28 64.84
CA GLY A 6 -35.92 -38.08 64.11
C GLY A 6 -34.41 -37.97 63.88
N ILE A 7 -33.60 -38.83 64.51
CA ILE A 7 -32.13 -38.79 64.40
C ILE A 7 -31.59 -39.86 63.45
N LEU A 8 -32.39 -40.89 63.13
CA LEU A 8 -31.98 -41.95 62.20
C LEU A 8 -32.15 -41.55 60.72
N MET A 9 -32.88 -40.48 60.42
CA MET A 9 -33.18 -40.05 59.04
C MET A 9 -32.20 -38.98 58.51
N THR A 10 -31.48 -38.28 59.38
CA THR A 10 -30.44 -37.30 59.02
C THR A 10 -29.05 -37.93 58.82
N MET A 11 -28.84 -39.19 59.21
CA MET A 11 -27.64 -39.95 58.87
C MET A 11 -27.74 -40.76 57.56
N PHE A 12 -28.92 -40.80 56.92
CA PHE A 12 -29.11 -41.45 55.61
C PHE A 12 -28.90 -40.52 54.40
N LEU A 13 -28.57 -39.24 54.61
CA LEU A 13 -28.32 -38.24 53.55
C LEU A 13 -26.84 -37.85 53.38
N LEU A 14 -25.92 -38.54 54.05
CA LEU A 14 -24.47 -38.31 53.95
C LEU A 14 -23.71 -39.54 53.42
N GLY A 15 -24.38 -40.41 52.66
CA GLY A 15 -23.85 -41.71 52.24
C GLY A 15 -24.25 -42.19 50.86
N CYS A 16 -24.51 -41.28 49.91
CA CYS A 16 -24.51 -41.60 48.48
C CYS A 16 -23.53 -40.64 47.80
N SER A 17 -22.25 -41.01 47.76
CA SER A 17 -21.28 -40.39 46.85
C SER A 17 -21.62 -40.81 45.42
N GLY A 18 -22.72 -40.28 44.89
CA GLY A 18 -23.09 -40.41 43.49
C GLY A 18 -22.24 -39.48 42.66
N GLU A 19 -21.78 -39.95 41.50
CA GLU A 19 -21.14 -39.08 40.52
C GLU A 19 -22.10 -37.93 40.13
N PRO A 20 -21.61 -36.70 39.85
CA PRO A 20 -22.49 -35.55 39.63
C PRO A 20 -23.36 -35.71 38.36
N GLU A 21 -24.65 -35.44 38.46
CA GLU A 21 -25.53 -35.36 37.30
C GLU A 21 -25.33 -34.03 36.56
N PHE A 22 -25.18 -34.09 35.22
CA PHE A 22 -25.05 -32.87 34.42
C PHE A 22 -26.39 -32.44 33.84
N GLU A 23 -26.75 -31.16 34.04
CA GLU A 23 -28.01 -30.60 33.56
C GLU A 23 -28.05 -30.38 32.03
N HIS A 24 -26.90 -30.26 31.38
CA HIS A 24 -26.78 -29.90 29.97
C HIS A 24 -25.83 -30.80 29.21
N TYR A 25 -26.14 -31.11 27.95
CA TYR A 25 -25.19 -31.84 27.12
C TYR A 25 -23.87 -31.06 26.95
N GLY A 26 -22.75 -31.76 27.05
CA GLY A 26 -21.42 -31.18 26.96
C GLY A 26 -20.33 -32.15 27.40
N ILE A 27 -19.11 -31.61 27.41
CA ILE A 27 -17.93 -32.27 27.95
C ILE A 27 -17.54 -31.54 29.21
N TYR A 28 -17.23 -32.29 30.25
CA TYR A 28 -16.90 -31.79 31.58
C TYR A 28 -15.57 -32.39 32.03
N ALA A 29 -14.88 -31.68 32.91
CA ALA A 29 -13.73 -32.20 33.64
C ALA A 29 -13.81 -31.77 35.11
N GLU A 30 -13.20 -32.57 35.98
CA GLU A 30 -13.08 -32.25 37.39
C GLU A 30 -12.02 -31.17 37.59
N GLY A 31 -12.47 -29.92 37.76
CA GLY A 31 -11.61 -28.79 38.07
C GLY A 31 -11.16 -28.81 39.53
N LEU A 32 -10.36 -27.82 39.93
CA LEU A 32 -9.85 -27.74 41.31
C LEU A 32 -10.93 -27.66 42.40
N ASN A 33 -12.11 -27.11 42.09
CA ASN A 33 -13.17 -26.86 43.07
C ASN A 33 -14.45 -27.64 42.79
N ASP A 34 -14.74 -27.94 41.52
CA ASP A 34 -15.94 -28.65 41.06
C ASP A 34 -15.78 -29.06 39.59
N TYR A 35 -16.75 -29.81 39.07
CA TYR A 35 -16.88 -30.16 37.67
C TYR A 35 -17.20 -28.93 36.82
N GLN A 36 -16.43 -28.73 35.77
CA GLN A 36 -16.59 -27.58 34.86
C GLN A 36 -16.92 -28.07 33.46
N GLN A 37 -17.92 -27.45 32.85
CA GLN A 37 -18.20 -27.64 31.43
C GLN A 37 -17.07 -27.02 30.60
N LEU A 38 -16.40 -27.84 29.80
CA LEU A 38 -15.31 -27.43 28.94
C LEU A 38 -15.85 -26.70 27.72
N LYS A 39 -15.22 -25.57 27.39
CA LYS A 39 -15.52 -24.82 26.18
C LYS A 39 -14.66 -25.32 25.03
N ALA A 40 -15.29 -25.50 23.88
CA ALA A 40 -14.60 -25.78 22.65
C ALA A 40 -13.57 -24.69 22.31
N VAL A 41 -12.34 -25.10 22.07
CA VAL A 41 -11.26 -24.24 21.58
C VAL A 41 -11.41 -24.12 20.06
N SER A 42 -11.77 -22.91 19.58
CA SER A 42 -11.90 -22.61 18.15
C SER A 42 -11.07 -21.37 17.78
N GLY A 43 -9.96 -21.58 17.08
CA GLY A 43 -9.09 -20.50 16.59
C GLY A 43 -7.60 -20.77 16.81
N LYS A 44 -6.78 -19.77 16.49
CA LYS A 44 -5.31 -19.82 16.61
C LYS A 44 -4.75 -18.82 17.62
N ASP A 45 -5.62 -18.04 18.27
CA ASP A 45 -5.22 -16.96 19.17
C ASP A 45 -4.93 -17.49 20.58
N ALA A 46 -3.86 -16.99 21.21
CA ALA A 46 -3.36 -17.50 22.48
C ALA A 46 -4.37 -17.32 23.63
N ASP A 47 -5.15 -16.24 23.63
CA ASP A 47 -6.23 -15.98 24.58
C ASP A 47 -7.29 -17.06 24.59
N LYS A 48 -7.69 -17.54 23.41
CA LYS A 48 -8.71 -18.59 23.29
C LYS A 48 -8.23 -19.93 23.83
N PHE A 49 -6.96 -20.26 23.63
CA PHE A 49 -6.37 -21.45 24.23
C PHE A 49 -6.34 -21.31 25.75
N ALA A 50 -5.86 -20.17 26.26
CA ALA A 50 -5.75 -19.94 27.69
C ALA A 50 -7.13 -19.87 28.39
N SER A 51 -8.09 -19.10 27.86
CA SER A 51 -9.39 -18.87 28.50
C SER A 51 -10.29 -20.10 28.55
N ASN A 52 -10.05 -21.06 27.66
CA ASN A 52 -10.87 -22.27 27.54
C ASN A 52 -10.13 -23.52 28.04
N THR A 53 -8.93 -23.36 28.62
CA THR A 53 -8.22 -24.44 29.30
C THR A 53 -8.61 -24.43 30.77
N THR A 54 -9.17 -25.54 31.26
CA THR A 54 -9.50 -25.69 32.69
C THR A 54 -8.33 -26.35 33.44
N GLN A 55 -7.97 -25.81 34.60
CA GLN A 55 -7.02 -26.48 35.49
C GLN A 55 -7.71 -27.65 36.22
N VAL A 56 -7.09 -28.83 36.18
CA VAL A 56 -7.60 -30.07 36.75
C VAL A 56 -6.56 -30.70 37.67
N SER A 57 -7.01 -31.51 38.63
CA SER A 57 -6.14 -32.40 39.41
C SER A 57 -6.18 -33.81 38.82
N LEU A 58 -5.07 -34.55 38.96
CA LEU A 58 -5.02 -35.95 38.55
C LEU A 58 -5.33 -36.85 39.73
N GLY A 59 -6.46 -37.56 39.68
CA GLY A 59 -6.76 -38.65 40.61
C GLY A 59 -6.04 -39.93 40.18
N GLU A 60 -5.07 -40.39 40.98
CA GLU A 60 -4.31 -41.64 40.78
C GLU A 60 -3.56 -41.72 39.43
N GLY A 61 -3.08 -40.59 38.91
CA GLY A 61 -2.36 -40.55 37.62
C GLY A 61 -3.25 -40.85 36.42
N VAL A 62 -4.56 -40.64 36.56
CA VAL A 62 -5.55 -40.82 35.50
C VAL A 62 -6.23 -39.49 35.21
N ILE A 63 -6.25 -39.11 33.94
CA ILE A 63 -7.07 -37.99 33.46
C ILE A 63 -8.47 -38.50 33.12
N ARG A 64 -9.51 -37.73 33.49
CA ARG A 64 -10.91 -38.08 33.25
C ARG A 64 -11.63 -36.92 32.59
N PHE A 65 -12.38 -37.22 31.53
CA PHE A 65 -13.36 -36.34 30.91
C PHE A 65 -14.72 -37.00 31.02
N TYR A 66 -15.74 -36.23 31.37
CA TYR A 66 -17.10 -36.70 31.49
C TYR A 66 -17.90 -36.16 30.30
N VAL A 67 -18.47 -37.06 29.51
CA VAL A 67 -19.17 -36.72 28.27
C VAL A 67 -20.64 -37.03 28.45
N TYR A 68 -21.48 -36.01 28.42
CA TYR A 68 -22.93 -36.15 28.42
C TYR A 68 -23.45 -35.68 27.06
N GLN A 69 -23.80 -36.62 26.18
CA GLN A 69 -24.28 -36.31 24.83
C GLN A 69 -25.10 -37.45 24.23
N LYS A 70 -26.09 -37.08 23.43
CA LYS A 70 -26.85 -38.03 22.62
C LYS A 70 -25.96 -38.67 21.54
N ASP A 71 -26.25 -39.93 21.20
CA ASP A 71 -25.61 -40.68 20.11
C ASP A 71 -24.07 -40.74 20.25
N PHE A 72 -23.60 -40.96 21.48
CA PHE A 72 -22.18 -41.04 21.81
C PHE A 72 -21.47 -42.15 21.01
N ASP A 73 -20.31 -41.80 20.45
CA ASP A 73 -19.47 -42.68 19.64
C ASP A 73 -18.00 -42.48 20.07
N ALA A 74 -17.44 -43.48 20.75
CA ALA A 74 -16.10 -43.43 21.31
C ALA A 74 -15.01 -43.28 20.23
N GLU A 75 -15.22 -43.80 19.02
CA GLU A 75 -14.21 -43.77 17.94
C GLU A 75 -13.96 -42.35 17.40
N ARG A 76 -14.86 -41.41 17.71
CA ARG A 76 -14.73 -40.00 17.33
C ARG A 76 -13.77 -39.24 18.23
N PHE A 77 -13.43 -39.80 19.39
CA PHE A 77 -12.59 -39.13 20.38
C PHE A 77 -11.12 -39.57 20.26
N GLN A 78 -10.23 -38.60 20.44
CA GLN A 78 -8.80 -38.83 20.57
C GLN A 78 -8.27 -37.93 21.68
N LEU A 79 -7.44 -38.50 22.55
CA LEU A 79 -6.84 -37.78 23.67
C LEU A 79 -5.34 -37.65 23.43
N LEU A 80 -4.85 -36.42 23.53
CA LEU A 80 -3.43 -36.11 23.46
C LEU A 80 -2.95 -35.58 24.79
N GLN A 81 -1.74 -35.96 25.17
CA GLN A 81 -0.97 -35.34 26.24
C GLN A 81 0.19 -34.57 25.63
N MET A 82 0.38 -33.31 25.97
CA MET A 82 1.35 -32.45 25.29
C MET A 82 1.93 -31.34 26.15
N ASP A 83 3.01 -30.76 25.62
CA ASP A 83 3.59 -29.52 26.10
C ASP A 83 3.84 -28.57 24.92
N LEU A 84 3.27 -27.38 24.99
CA LEU A 84 3.41 -26.31 24.01
C LEU A 84 4.83 -25.70 23.99
N LEU A 85 5.60 -25.81 25.07
CA LEU A 85 7.00 -25.35 25.13
C LEU A 85 7.92 -26.25 24.31
N THR A 86 7.95 -27.54 24.65
CA THR A 86 8.80 -28.54 23.99
C THR A 86 8.22 -29.05 22.68
N LYS A 87 6.92 -28.83 22.43
CA LYS A 87 6.14 -29.40 21.33
C LYS A 87 6.08 -30.93 21.35
N LYS A 88 6.40 -31.56 22.49
CA LYS A 88 6.25 -33.00 22.68
C LYS A 88 4.75 -33.33 22.78
N THR A 89 4.34 -34.45 22.19
CA THR A 89 2.95 -34.89 22.17
C THR A 89 2.90 -36.42 22.18
N ASN A 90 2.10 -36.96 23.09
CA ASN A 90 1.78 -38.38 23.18
C ASN A 90 0.28 -38.56 22.89
N VAL A 91 -0.06 -39.59 22.11
CA VAL A 91 -1.46 -40.03 21.97
C VAL A 91 -1.74 -40.99 23.11
N LEU A 92 -2.83 -40.76 23.85
CA LEU A 92 -3.23 -41.61 24.96
C LEU A 92 -4.34 -42.57 24.54
N ASP A 93 -4.27 -43.81 25.02
CA ASP A 93 -5.33 -44.80 24.88
C ASP A 93 -6.49 -44.46 25.82
N ILE A 94 -7.69 -44.32 25.25
CA ILE A 94 -8.90 -43.94 25.98
C ILE A 94 -9.64 -45.21 26.43
N ASN A 95 -9.91 -45.30 27.72
CA ASN A 95 -10.87 -46.23 28.30
C ASN A 95 -12.22 -45.53 28.50
N VAL A 96 -13.29 -46.17 28.05
CA VAL A 96 -14.66 -45.63 28.13
C VAL A 96 -15.48 -46.43 29.11
N SER A 97 -16.10 -45.75 30.08
CA SER A 97 -17.02 -46.36 31.05
C SER A 97 -18.37 -45.64 31.03
N PRO A 98 -19.50 -46.35 30.94
CA PRO A 98 -20.82 -45.73 31.09
C PRO A 98 -21.05 -45.27 32.53
N ARG A 99 -21.89 -44.25 32.71
CA ARG A 99 -22.32 -43.73 34.02
C ARG A 99 -23.77 -44.09 34.31
N GLU A 100 -24.21 -43.85 35.55
CA GLU A 100 -25.61 -44.06 35.95
C GLU A 100 -26.57 -43.12 35.22
N GLN A 101 -26.16 -41.88 34.96
CA GLN A 101 -26.91 -40.93 34.14
C GLN A 101 -26.97 -41.43 32.68
N GLU A 102 -28.17 -41.51 32.11
CA GLU A 102 -28.36 -41.92 30.71
C GLU A 102 -27.56 -41.03 29.75
N GLN A 103 -26.98 -41.62 28.69
CA GLN A 103 -26.20 -40.90 27.68
C GLN A 103 -24.95 -40.18 28.24
N SER A 104 -24.47 -40.63 29.40
CA SER A 104 -23.31 -40.07 30.10
C SER A 104 -22.20 -41.11 30.22
N TYR A 105 -20.97 -40.71 29.91
CA TYR A 105 -19.80 -41.59 29.81
C TYR A 105 -18.57 -40.93 30.41
N ILE A 106 -17.63 -41.73 30.91
CA ILE A 106 -16.31 -41.30 31.37
C ILE A 106 -15.29 -41.75 30.34
N LEU A 107 -14.56 -40.79 29.76
CA LEU A 107 -13.35 -41.03 28.98
C LEU A 107 -12.16 -40.86 29.91
N SER A 108 -11.42 -41.94 30.15
CA SER A 108 -10.27 -41.93 31.04
C SER A 108 -9.01 -42.41 30.34
N ALA A 109 -7.85 -41.88 30.71
CA ALA A 109 -6.57 -42.37 30.24
C ALA A 109 -5.50 -42.26 31.31
N LYS A 110 -4.55 -43.21 31.31
CA LYS A 110 -3.38 -43.15 32.18
C LYS A 110 -2.41 -42.09 31.65
N VAL A 111 -1.91 -41.27 32.56
CA VAL A 111 -0.83 -40.31 32.28
C VAL A 111 0.43 -41.11 31.96
N VAL A 112 1.09 -40.77 30.85
CA VAL A 112 2.29 -41.48 30.38
C VAL A 112 3.56 -40.70 30.68
N ASP A 113 3.46 -39.37 30.80
CA ASP A 113 4.59 -38.49 31.03
C ASP A 113 4.19 -37.30 31.92
N ASP A 114 4.61 -37.30 33.17
CA ASP A 114 4.23 -36.26 34.14
C ASP A 114 4.79 -34.86 33.78
N GLU A 115 5.74 -34.78 32.84
CA GLU A 115 6.29 -33.51 32.34
C GLU A 115 5.41 -32.84 31.28
N LEU A 116 4.37 -33.52 30.77
CA LEU A 116 3.46 -32.99 29.75
C LEU A 116 2.14 -32.53 30.40
N PRO A 117 1.96 -31.22 30.65
CA PRO A 117 0.92 -30.76 31.54
C PRO A 117 -0.44 -30.53 30.87
N ILE A 118 -0.49 -30.51 29.53
CA ILE A 118 -1.72 -30.22 28.78
C ILE A 118 -2.34 -31.50 28.25
N PHE A 119 -3.64 -31.65 28.47
CA PHE A 119 -4.44 -32.73 27.89
C PHE A 119 -5.47 -32.15 26.94
N MET A 120 -5.50 -32.69 25.73
CA MET A 120 -6.32 -32.21 24.63
C MET A 120 -7.25 -33.34 24.17
N LEU A 121 -8.53 -33.21 24.49
CA LEU A 121 -9.57 -34.11 23.98
C LEU A 121 -10.11 -33.55 22.66
N MET A 122 -9.86 -34.27 21.58
CA MET A 122 -10.37 -33.94 20.25
C MET A 122 -11.57 -34.80 19.92
N GLU A 123 -12.64 -34.17 19.47
CA GLU A 123 -13.84 -34.82 18.97
C GLU A 123 -13.99 -34.57 17.46
N LYS A 124 -14.06 -35.64 16.67
CA LYS A 124 -14.34 -35.57 15.24
C LYS A 124 -15.85 -35.42 15.03
N LYS A 125 -16.31 -34.23 14.62
CA LYS A 125 -17.71 -33.97 14.24
C LYS A 125 -18.00 -34.36 12.79
N SER A 126 -17.00 -34.27 11.92
CA SER A 126 -17.05 -34.74 10.53
C SER A 126 -15.65 -34.96 9.98
N TRP A 127 -15.52 -35.41 8.73
CA TRP A 127 -14.22 -35.61 8.07
C TRP A 127 -13.33 -34.34 8.00
N TYR A 128 -13.94 -33.15 8.05
CA TYR A 128 -13.24 -31.86 8.03
C TYR A 128 -13.35 -31.04 9.32
N ASN A 129 -14.26 -31.40 10.22
CA ASN A 129 -14.52 -30.61 11.43
C ASN A 129 -14.10 -31.38 12.68
N LYS A 130 -13.21 -30.78 13.45
CA LYS A 130 -12.76 -31.26 14.75
C LYS A 130 -12.97 -30.17 15.78
N VAL A 131 -13.50 -30.57 16.93
CA VAL A 131 -13.65 -29.71 18.08
C VAL A 131 -12.66 -30.17 19.14
N THR A 132 -12.03 -29.22 19.82
CA THR A 132 -10.98 -29.50 20.79
C THR A 132 -11.37 -28.96 22.14
N TYR A 133 -11.15 -29.74 23.19
CA TYR A 133 -11.32 -29.38 24.58
C TYR A 133 -9.98 -29.53 25.29
N MET A 134 -9.64 -28.61 26.19
CA MET A 134 -8.32 -28.57 26.79
C MET A 134 -8.41 -28.47 28.30
N VAL A 135 -7.56 -29.23 28.97
CA VAL A 135 -7.33 -29.13 30.41
C VAL A 135 -5.83 -29.14 30.70
N SER A 136 -5.46 -28.59 31.86
CA SER A 136 -4.08 -28.44 32.31
C SER A 136 -3.94 -28.97 33.72
N THR A 137 -2.86 -29.69 34.02
CA THR A 137 -2.53 -30.12 35.39
C THR A 137 -1.73 -29.06 36.15
N VAL A 138 -1.28 -28.03 35.47
CA VAL A 138 -0.56 -26.87 36.05
C VAL A 138 -1.41 -25.61 35.97
N ASP A 139 -0.98 -24.57 36.69
CA ASP A 139 -1.57 -23.23 36.62
C ASP A 139 -1.62 -22.71 35.17
N VAL A 140 -2.84 -22.44 34.70
CA VAL A 140 -3.10 -22.08 33.29
C VAL A 140 -2.45 -20.74 32.96
N GLU A 141 -2.58 -19.74 33.83
CA GLU A 141 -2.01 -18.41 33.61
C GLU A 141 -0.49 -18.49 33.52
N GLY A 142 0.17 -19.07 34.52
CA GLY A 142 1.61 -19.24 34.59
C GLY A 142 2.17 -20.02 33.41
N TYR A 143 1.48 -21.08 32.98
CA TYR A 143 1.90 -21.90 31.85
C TYR A 143 1.83 -21.14 30.52
N PHE A 144 0.68 -20.58 30.14
CA PHE A 144 0.54 -19.88 28.86
C PHE A 144 1.40 -18.61 28.78
N VAL A 145 1.52 -17.86 29.89
CA VAL A 145 2.45 -16.72 29.98
C VAL A 145 3.89 -17.19 29.84
N GLY A 146 4.27 -18.32 30.46
CA GLY A 146 5.58 -18.95 30.32
C GLY A 146 5.88 -19.36 28.88
N VAL A 147 4.93 -20.02 28.20
CA VAL A 147 5.02 -20.41 26.78
C VAL A 147 5.28 -19.22 25.88
N MET A 148 4.48 -18.15 26.05
CA MET A 148 4.63 -16.96 25.22
C MET A 148 5.99 -16.29 25.43
N LEU A 149 6.42 -16.10 26.68
CA LEU A 149 7.64 -15.37 26.99
C LEU A 149 8.92 -16.12 26.61
N SER A 150 8.92 -17.45 26.72
CA SER A 150 10.07 -18.32 26.41
C SER A 150 10.29 -18.54 24.90
N THR A 151 9.29 -18.26 24.06
CA THR A 151 9.40 -18.44 22.61
C THR A 151 10.30 -17.35 22.01
N LYS A 152 11.59 -17.67 21.81
CA LYS A 152 12.65 -16.72 21.38
C LYS A 152 12.56 -16.23 19.93
N THR A 153 11.79 -16.88 19.05
CA THR A 153 11.90 -16.71 17.58
C THR A 153 10.82 -15.84 16.93
N ARG A 154 9.92 -15.19 17.70
CA ARG A 154 8.84 -14.37 17.13
C ARG A 154 9.32 -12.94 16.85
N ASN A 155 8.93 -12.38 15.70
CA ASN A 155 9.14 -10.96 15.42
C ASN A 155 8.32 -10.09 16.40
N THR A 156 8.75 -8.84 16.61
CA THR A 156 8.16 -7.90 17.59
C THR A 156 6.65 -7.76 17.43
N THR A 157 6.14 -7.70 16.19
CA THR A 157 4.71 -7.54 15.90
C THR A 157 3.89 -8.76 16.32
N SER A 158 4.36 -9.98 16.01
CA SER A 158 3.69 -11.21 16.44
C SER A 158 3.71 -11.30 17.95
N ARG A 159 4.85 -11.04 18.58
CA ARG A 159 5.00 -11.09 20.04
C ARG A 159 4.07 -10.08 20.72
N MET A 160 3.94 -8.86 20.19
CA MET A 160 2.97 -7.87 20.67
C MET A 160 1.52 -8.37 20.55
N ARG A 161 1.15 -8.99 19.42
CA ARG A 161 -0.19 -9.57 19.24
C ARG A 161 -0.48 -10.66 20.27
N ASP A 162 0.48 -11.53 20.56
CA ASP A 162 0.33 -12.61 21.53
C ASP A 162 0.20 -12.06 22.96
N VAL A 163 1.00 -11.05 23.31
CA VAL A 163 0.91 -10.35 24.60
C VAL A 163 -0.45 -9.68 24.76
N GLU A 164 -0.90 -8.91 23.76
CA GLU A 164 -2.21 -8.24 23.77
C GLU A 164 -3.37 -9.23 23.78
N SER A 165 -3.22 -10.37 23.10
CA SER A 165 -4.18 -11.48 23.16
C SER A 165 -4.26 -12.00 24.60
N LEU A 166 -3.15 -12.49 25.18
CA LEU A 166 -3.16 -13.04 26.54
C LEU A 166 -3.60 -12.04 27.61
N LEU A 167 -3.32 -10.73 27.45
CA LEU A 167 -3.82 -9.69 28.36
C LEU A 167 -5.35 -9.54 28.35
N LYS A 168 -6.07 -10.03 27.34
CA LYS A 168 -7.54 -10.10 27.39
C LYS A 168 -8.02 -11.12 28.42
N THR A 169 -7.30 -12.24 28.54
CA THR A 169 -7.62 -13.31 29.49
C THR A 169 -7.04 -13.02 30.88
N PHE A 170 -5.81 -12.50 30.93
CA PHE A 170 -5.07 -12.22 32.16
C PHE A 170 -4.66 -10.73 32.24
N PRO A 171 -5.61 -9.80 32.37
CA PRO A 171 -5.34 -8.35 32.28
C PRO A 171 -4.42 -7.83 33.37
N GLY A 172 -4.38 -8.49 34.53
CA GLY A 172 -3.54 -8.11 35.67
C GLY A 172 -2.15 -8.76 35.70
N ASN A 173 -1.80 -9.60 34.72
CA ASN A 173 -0.53 -10.34 34.80
C ASN A 173 0.68 -9.39 34.68
N PRO A 174 1.54 -9.28 35.72
CA PRO A 174 2.63 -8.30 35.72
C PRO A 174 3.68 -8.58 34.65
N ARG A 175 3.94 -9.85 34.31
CA ARG A 175 4.93 -10.23 33.30
C ARG A 175 4.48 -9.84 31.89
N LEU A 176 3.19 -10.02 31.58
CA LEU A 176 2.60 -9.58 30.31
C LEU A 176 2.62 -8.06 30.17
N LEU A 177 2.26 -7.34 31.24
CA LEU A 177 2.30 -5.87 31.26
C LEU A 177 3.74 -5.33 31.08
N THR A 178 4.73 -5.94 31.75
CA THR A 178 6.14 -5.58 31.55
C THR A 178 6.59 -5.83 30.10
N GLU A 179 6.30 -7.01 29.55
CA GLU A 179 6.68 -7.34 28.16
C GLU A 179 6.02 -6.38 27.16
N ARG A 180 4.75 -6.01 27.36
CA ARG A 180 4.04 -5.02 26.55
C ARG A 180 4.79 -3.68 26.53
N SER A 181 5.16 -3.15 27.70
CA SER A 181 5.89 -1.89 27.82
C SER A 181 7.24 -1.94 27.10
N VAL A 182 7.99 -3.04 27.24
CA VAL A 182 9.27 -3.23 26.54
C VAL A 182 9.07 -3.25 25.01
N LEU A 183 8.02 -3.89 24.52
CA LEU A 183 7.72 -3.94 23.09
C LEU A 183 7.26 -2.58 22.54
N ILE A 184 6.50 -1.80 23.32
CA ILE A 184 6.11 -0.42 22.97
C ILE A 184 7.36 0.45 22.86
N GLU A 185 8.23 0.43 23.87
CA GLU A 185 9.47 1.23 23.86
C GLU A 185 10.36 0.88 22.66
N LYS A 186 10.50 -0.41 22.34
CA LYS A 186 11.23 -0.86 21.14
C LYS A 186 10.59 -0.34 19.85
N ALA A 187 9.26 -0.35 19.75
CA ALA A 187 8.55 0.15 18.58
C ALA A 187 8.72 1.67 18.43
N GLU A 188 8.66 2.43 19.52
CA GLU A 188 8.89 3.87 19.53
C GLU A 188 10.33 4.24 19.15
N LYS A 189 11.32 3.52 19.70
CA LYS A 189 12.73 3.69 19.32
C LYS A 189 12.96 3.42 17.84
N ALA A 190 12.41 2.34 17.31
CA ALA A 190 12.51 2.01 15.89
C ALA A 190 11.83 3.07 15.01
N LYS A 191 10.68 3.59 15.43
CA LYS A 191 9.98 4.68 14.73
C LYS A 191 10.83 5.95 14.71
N ALA A 192 11.38 6.36 15.85
CA ALA A 192 12.23 7.54 15.96
C ALA A 192 13.51 7.42 15.10
N GLU A 193 14.11 6.22 15.05
CA GLU A 193 15.28 5.96 14.19
C GLU A 193 14.92 6.06 12.70
N LEU A 194 13.78 5.49 12.29
CA LEU A 194 13.30 5.61 10.91
C LEU A 194 12.99 7.06 10.53
N GLU A 195 12.38 7.84 11.44
CA GLU A 195 12.15 9.27 11.23
C GLU A 195 13.47 10.02 11.06
N LYS A 196 14.48 9.74 11.88
CA LYS A 196 15.82 10.32 11.75
C LYS A 196 16.46 9.99 10.40
N ILE A 197 16.43 8.73 9.99
CA ILE A 197 16.95 8.29 8.68
C ILE A 197 16.24 9.02 7.53
N GLN A 198 14.91 9.17 7.64
CA GLN A 198 14.12 9.85 6.62
C GLN A 198 14.47 11.34 6.53
N VAL A 199 14.64 12.03 7.66
CA VAL A 199 15.09 13.44 7.71
C VAL A 199 16.50 13.58 7.13
N GLU A 200 17.44 12.72 7.49
CA GLU A 200 18.81 12.76 6.94
C GLU A 200 18.82 12.56 5.41
N LYS A 201 17.97 11.65 4.91
CA LYS A 201 17.83 11.40 3.47
C LYS A 201 17.25 12.61 2.75
N GLU A 202 16.27 13.27 3.34
CA GLU A 202 15.67 14.49 2.81
C GLU A 202 16.69 15.63 2.76
N GLU A 203 17.43 15.87 3.84
CA GLU A 203 18.47 16.91 3.94
C GLU A 203 19.56 16.71 2.88
N LYS A 204 20.02 15.47 2.68
CA LYS A 204 20.98 15.15 1.61
C LYS A 204 20.40 15.46 0.22
N ALA A 205 19.15 15.11 -0.03
CA ALA A 205 18.50 15.40 -1.31
C ALA A 205 18.34 16.92 -1.53
N TYR A 206 18.01 17.67 -0.48
CA TYR A 206 17.92 19.13 -0.53
C TYR A 206 19.27 19.79 -0.86
N LYS A 207 20.37 19.38 -0.20
CA LYS A 207 21.73 19.90 -0.50
C LYS A 207 22.11 19.72 -1.98
N VAL A 208 21.84 18.55 -2.56
CA VAL A 208 22.10 18.29 -3.98
C VAL A 208 21.29 19.24 -4.89
N LEU A 209 20.10 19.67 -4.48
CA LEU A 209 19.31 20.66 -5.24
C LEU A 209 19.89 22.06 -5.15
N VAL A 210 20.38 22.46 -3.96
CA VAL A 210 21.02 23.76 -3.76
C VAL A 210 22.28 23.86 -4.62
N GLU A 211 23.15 22.84 -4.59
CA GLU A 211 24.34 22.77 -5.45
C GLU A 211 23.99 22.80 -6.95
N ALA A 212 22.94 22.07 -7.35
CA ALA A 212 22.44 22.09 -8.72
C ALA A 212 21.96 23.49 -9.16
N ARG A 213 21.38 24.27 -8.24
CA ARG A 213 20.97 25.65 -8.48
C ARG A 213 22.18 26.58 -8.64
N GLU A 214 23.19 26.42 -7.81
CA GLU A 214 24.41 27.25 -7.81
C GLU A 214 25.30 27.00 -9.03
N THR A 215 25.40 25.74 -9.47
CA THR A 215 26.18 25.34 -10.66
C THR A 215 25.57 25.77 -11.99
N GLY A 216 24.41 26.44 -11.97
CA GLY A 216 23.83 27.08 -13.16
C GLY A 216 23.30 26.10 -14.21
N ILE A 217 22.85 24.90 -13.80
CA ILE A 217 22.29 23.92 -14.74
C ILE A 217 21.08 24.49 -15.50
N ALA A 218 20.81 23.92 -16.68
CA ALA A 218 19.67 24.33 -17.50
C ALA A 218 18.35 24.30 -16.71
N TRP A 219 17.56 25.38 -16.80
CA TRP A 219 16.35 25.56 -16.01
C TRP A 219 15.35 24.40 -16.11
N LYS A 220 15.20 23.80 -17.30
CA LYS A 220 14.32 22.64 -17.51
C LYS A 220 14.76 21.43 -16.66
N THR A 221 16.07 21.20 -16.56
CA THR A 221 16.67 20.13 -15.75
C THR A 221 16.50 20.42 -14.25
N LEU A 222 16.69 21.67 -13.83
CA LEU A 222 16.51 22.08 -12.44
C LEU A 222 15.04 21.93 -11.98
N ILE A 223 14.07 22.33 -12.82
CA ILE A 223 12.63 22.11 -12.55
C ILE A 223 12.34 20.61 -12.37
N SER A 224 12.89 19.75 -13.24
CA SER A 224 12.69 18.29 -13.13
C SER A 224 13.27 17.71 -11.84
N LYS A 225 14.41 18.23 -11.37
CA LYS A 225 14.99 17.86 -10.07
C LYS A 225 14.10 18.31 -8.90
N TYR A 226 13.56 19.52 -8.93
CA TYR A 226 12.59 20.00 -7.93
C TYR A 226 11.33 19.11 -7.89
N ASP A 227 10.77 18.75 -9.04
CA ASP A 227 9.60 17.87 -9.12
C ASP A 227 9.87 16.44 -8.61
N THR A 228 11.11 15.99 -8.73
CA THR A 228 11.52 14.68 -8.18
C THR A 228 11.58 14.74 -6.66
N TYR A 229 12.17 15.81 -6.11
CA TYR A 229 12.22 16.02 -4.67
C TYR A 229 10.82 16.13 -4.04
N LEU A 230 9.93 16.95 -4.62
CA LEU A 230 8.57 17.12 -4.10
C LEU A 230 7.74 15.81 -4.12
N ARG A 231 8.04 14.88 -5.04
CA ARG A 231 7.43 13.55 -5.08
C ARG A 231 8.03 12.60 -4.03
N GLN A 232 9.34 12.67 -3.81
CA GLN A 232 10.03 11.83 -2.82
C GLN A 232 9.74 12.27 -1.38
N PHE A 233 9.53 13.58 -1.17
CA PHE A 233 9.32 14.19 0.15
C PHE A 233 8.06 15.09 0.13
N PRO A 234 6.85 14.51 -0.02
CA PRO A 234 5.62 15.28 -0.21
C PRO A 234 5.20 16.10 1.02
N ASN A 235 5.71 15.75 2.20
CA ASN A 235 5.54 16.47 3.46
C ASN A 235 6.91 16.85 4.07
N GLY A 236 7.93 17.00 3.22
CA GLY A 236 9.28 17.32 3.67
C GLY A 236 9.39 18.72 4.26
N LEU A 237 10.40 18.91 5.11
CA LEU A 237 10.85 20.15 5.73
C LEU A 237 11.00 21.28 4.69
N HIS A 238 11.61 21.00 3.52
CA HIS A 238 11.90 22.04 2.52
C HIS A 238 10.86 22.14 1.40
N LYS A 239 9.69 21.49 1.55
CA LYS A 239 8.65 21.44 0.52
C LYS A 239 8.25 22.83 0.02
N ALA A 240 7.98 23.76 0.93
CA ALA A 240 7.48 25.09 0.57
C ALA A 240 8.52 25.89 -0.23
N GLU A 241 9.78 25.84 0.18
CA GLU A 241 10.87 26.52 -0.50
C GLU A 241 11.09 25.97 -1.91
N ILE A 242 11.14 24.64 -2.04
CA ILE A 242 11.34 23.98 -3.34
C ILE A 242 10.15 24.23 -4.27
N PHE A 243 8.93 24.19 -3.74
CA PHE A 243 7.73 24.48 -4.53
C PHE A 243 7.73 25.90 -5.08
N ASN A 244 8.06 26.90 -4.24
CA ASN A 244 8.14 28.30 -4.64
C ASN A 244 9.27 28.50 -5.67
N SER A 245 10.45 27.95 -5.42
CA SER A 245 11.60 28.02 -6.34
C SER A 245 11.27 27.43 -7.71
N ALA A 246 10.60 26.27 -7.75
CA ALA A 246 10.16 25.66 -9.00
C ALA A 246 9.11 26.53 -9.72
N GLY A 247 8.18 27.13 -8.99
CA GLY A 247 7.16 28.03 -9.52
C GLY A 247 7.77 29.28 -10.16
N GLU A 248 8.69 29.94 -9.48
CA GLU A 248 9.40 31.10 -10.02
C GLU A 248 10.20 30.76 -11.28
N LEU A 249 10.92 29.63 -11.25
CA LEU A 249 11.74 29.20 -12.38
C LEU A 249 10.88 28.88 -13.61
N ARG A 250 9.70 28.27 -13.42
CA ARG A 250 8.71 28.04 -14.48
C ARG A 250 8.19 29.35 -15.07
N LYS A 251 7.88 30.34 -14.24
CA LYS A 251 7.45 31.67 -14.71
C LYS A 251 8.52 32.32 -15.58
N ARG A 252 9.77 32.35 -15.10
CA ARG A 252 10.92 32.88 -15.86
C ARG A 252 11.13 32.16 -17.19
N LEU A 253 11.04 30.83 -17.20
CA LEU A 253 11.16 30.03 -18.41
C LEU A 253 10.05 30.34 -19.43
N SER A 254 8.80 30.45 -18.95
CA SER A 254 7.66 30.82 -19.78
C SER A 254 7.80 32.22 -20.38
N GLU A 255 8.23 33.20 -19.58
CA GLU A 255 8.47 34.57 -20.05
C GLU A 255 9.60 34.64 -21.09
N ARG A 256 10.70 33.91 -20.86
CA ARG A 256 11.81 33.81 -21.82
C ARG A 256 11.33 33.23 -23.16
N ASN A 257 10.55 32.14 -23.10
CA ASN A 257 10.00 31.51 -24.30
C ASN A 257 9.03 32.44 -25.04
N ARG A 258 8.19 33.19 -24.30
CA ARG A 258 7.27 34.17 -24.88
C ARG A 258 8.02 35.32 -25.56
N LYS A 259 9.09 35.84 -24.94
CA LYS A 259 9.94 36.88 -25.54
C LYS A 259 10.62 36.38 -26.82
N ALA A 260 11.27 35.21 -26.76
CA ALA A 260 11.90 34.60 -27.93
C ALA A 260 10.90 34.36 -29.08
N LEU A 261 9.67 33.93 -28.77
CA LEU A 261 8.62 33.74 -29.76
C LEU A 261 8.15 35.08 -30.38
N ALA A 262 8.08 36.15 -29.58
CA ALA A 262 7.70 37.47 -30.04
C ALA A 262 8.77 38.11 -30.94
N GLU A 263 10.05 38.00 -30.55
CA GLU A 263 11.21 38.41 -31.34
C GLU A 263 11.23 37.66 -32.68
N GLU A 264 11.08 36.34 -32.65
CA GLU A 264 11.02 35.54 -33.88
C GLU A 264 9.86 35.95 -34.78
N LYS A 265 8.66 36.16 -34.22
CA LYS A 265 7.50 36.62 -35.01
C LYS A 265 7.76 37.99 -35.63
N SER A 266 8.46 38.88 -34.93
CA SER A 266 8.87 40.19 -35.42
C SER A 266 9.84 40.07 -36.60
N ASP A 267 10.87 39.21 -36.49
CA ASP A 267 11.85 38.98 -37.56
C ASP A 267 11.19 38.42 -38.83
N LEU A 268 10.29 37.45 -38.67
CA LEU A 268 9.53 36.87 -39.78
C LEU A 268 8.59 37.91 -40.42
N LYS A 269 8.01 38.82 -39.63
CA LYS A 269 7.20 39.93 -40.14
C LYS A 269 8.07 40.91 -40.93
N GLY A 270 9.23 41.29 -40.40
CA GLY A 270 10.18 42.16 -41.09
C GLY A 270 10.63 41.57 -42.44
N LEU A 271 10.85 40.25 -42.51
CA LEU A 271 11.11 39.57 -43.78
C LEU A 271 9.93 39.67 -44.75
N ALA A 272 8.71 39.37 -44.28
CA ALA A 272 7.51 39.40 -45.11
C ALA A 272 7.21 40.82 -45.63
N ASP A 273 7.33 41.84 -44.76
CA ASP A 273 7.15 43.25 -45.11
C ASP A 273 8.17 43.68 -46.17
N ARG A 274 9.46 43.36 -45.98
CA ARG A 274 10.52 43.67 -46.97
C ARG A 274 10.24 43.02 -48.31
N PHE A 275 9.86 41.74 -48.30
CA PHE A 275 9.54 41.01 -49.53
C PHE A 275 8.33 41.61 -50.26
N ILE A 276 7.26 41.90 -49.54
CA ILE A 276 6.05 42.49 -50.11
C ILE A 276 6.29 43.91 -50.63
N LEU A 277 7.02 44.74 -49.88
CA LEU A 277 7.35 46.10 -50.31
C LEU A 277 8.21 46.09 -51.58
N ALA A 278 9.21 45.21 -51.64
CA ALA A 278 10.05 45.06 -52.83
C ALA A 278 9.22 44.61 -54.05
N ILE A 279 8.21 43.75 -53.83
CA ILE A 279 7.24 43.38 -54.85
C ILE A 279 6.41 44.58 -55.32
N ASP A 280 5.78 45.32 -54.39
CA ASP A 280 4.90 46.44 -54.70
C ASP A 280 5.64 47.57 -55.45
N LYS A 281 6.89 47.85 -55.05
CA LYS A 281 7.77 48.83 -55.70
C LYS A 281 8.42 48.33 -56.99
N LYS A 282 8.28 47.04 -57.33
CA LYS A 282 8.99 46.37 -58.44
C LYS A 282 10.51 46.51 -58.33
N ASP A 283 11.04 46.53 -57.10
CA ASP A 283 12.45 46.69 -56.80
C ASP A 283 13.20 45.35 -56.99
N GLN A 284 13.81 45.20 -58.16
CA GLN A 284 14.48 43.96 -58.53
C GLN A 284 15.74 43.70 -57.69
N ALA A 285 16.44 44.75 -57.27
CA ALA A 285 17.65 44.62 -56.46
C ALA A 285 17.29 44.13 -55.05
N ALA A 286 16.29 44.73 -54.42
CA ALA A 286 15.80 44.30 -53.11
C ALA A 286 15.25 42.87 -53.13
N ILE A 287 14.52 42.46 -54.19
CA ILE A 287 14.06 41.07 -54.35
C ILE A 287 15.24 40.10 -54.45
N ALA A 288 16.29 40.45 -55.18
CA ALA A 288 17.47 39.59 -55.34
C ALA A 288 18.24 39.43 -54.03
N GLU A 289 18.31 40.48 -53.20
CA GLU A 289 18.98 40.47 -51.89
C GLU A 289 18.26 39.58 -50.87
N ILE A 290 16.93 39.70 -50.77
CA ILE A 290 16.13 39.01 -49.73
C ILE A 290 15.71 37.59 -50.12
N THR A 291 16.04 37.12 -51.33
CA THR A 291 15.69 35.79 -51.83
C THR A 291 16.93 34.92 -52.05
N VAL A 292 16.75 33.60 -52.01
CA VAL A 292 17.83 32.67 -52.37
C VAL A 292 18.02 32.64 -53.89
N LYS A 293 19.26 32.69 -54.37
CA LYS A 293 19.60 32.64 -55.80
C LYS A 293 18.99 31.41 -56.47
N SER A 294 18.40 31.59 -57.66
CA SER A 294 17.72 30.54 -58.45
C SER A 294 16.45 29.93 -57.82
N SER A 295 15.96 30.47 -56.71
CA SER A 295 14.74 30.01 -56.05
C SER A 295 13.46 30.39 -56.80
N THR A 296 12.32 29.82 -56.39
CA THR A 296 11.01 30.18 -56.98
C THR A 296 10.68 31.66 -56.74
N ALA A 297 11.14 32.22 -55.62
CA ALA A 297 10.97 33.63 -55.30
C ALA A 297 11.95 34.56 -56.06
N SER A 298 13.15 34.10 -56.42
CA SER A 298 14.04 34.88 -57.29
C SER A 298 13.60 34.84 -58.77
N ARG A 299 12.82 33.83 -59.18
CA ARG A 299 12.24 33.71 -60.54
C ARG A 299 11.09 34.69 -60.79
N VAL A 300 10.59 35.37 -59.76
CA VAL A 300 9.51 36.36 -59.93
C VAL A 300 9.97 37.56 -60.75
N LEU A 301 11.28 37.82 -60.76
CA LEU A 301 11.96 38.76 -61.66
C LEU A 301 11.75 38.42 -63.15
N LYS A 302 11.59 37.13 -63.51
CA LYS A 302 11.54 36.65 -64.90
C LYS A 302 10.14 36.60 -65.52
N ASN A 303 9.09 36.46 -64.72
CA ASN A 303 7.75 36.05 -65.21
C ASN A 303 6.67 37.15 -65.21
N LYS A 304 7.02 38.44 -65.00
CA LYS A 304 6.07 39.58 -64.94
C LYS A 304 4.82 39.35 -64.06
N LEU A 305 4.92 38.48 -63.06
CA LEU A 305 3.82 38.04 -62.17
C LEU A 305 3.20 39.20 -61.36
N PHE A 306 3.94 40.30 -61.20
CA PHE A 306 3.57 41.47 -60.40
C PHE A 306 2.59 42.44 -61.06
N SER A 307 2.30 42.29 -62.35
CA SER A 307 1.29 43.12 -63.02
C SER A 307 -0.16 42.77 -62.63
N ARG A 308 -0.37 41.70 -61.84
CA ARG A 308 -1.69 41.07 -61.61
C ARG A 308 -2.09 40.89 -60.14
N VAL A 309 -1.30 41.36 -59.18
CA VAL A 309 -1.54 41.10 -57.74
C VAL A 309 -1.44 42.40 -56.95
N LYS A 310 -2.55 42.82 -56.32
CA LYS A 310 -2.53 43.86 -55.27
C LYS A 310 -2.14 43.17 -53.97
N VAL A 311 -0.96 43.47 -53.44
CA VAL A 311 -0.36 42.62 -52.38
C VAL A 311 -1.02 42.82 -51.01
N GLY A 312 -1.62 43.98 -50.74
CA GLY A 312 -2.51 44.19 -49.59
C GLY A 312 -1.80 44.17 -48.22
N SER A 313 -2.58 44.15 -47.13
CA SER A 313 -2.05 44.20 -45.75
C SER A 313 -1.21 42.96 -45.39
N VAL A 314 -0.15 43.17 -44.60
CA VAL A 314 0.83 42.16 -44.19
C VAL A 314 0.65 41.77 -42.72
N GLY A 315 -0.51 41.17 -42.42
CA GLY A 315 -0.70 40.44 -41.18
C GLY A 315 -0.10 39.03 -41.29
N ILE A 316 0.69 38.58 -40.31
CA ILE A 316 1.03 37.17 -40.15
C ILE A 316 -0.11 36.49 -39.39
N SER A 317 -0.87 35.62 -40.06
CA SER A 317 -1.89 34.79 -39.41
C SER A 317 -1.27 33.65 -38.62
N SER A 318 -0.27 32.98 -39.19
CA SER A 318 0.44 31.87 -38.54
C SER A 318 1.78 31.62 -39.21
N TYR A 319 2.67 30.87 -38.56
CA TYR A 319 3.84 30.32 -39.22
C TYR A 319 4.14 28.92 -38.70
N LYS A 320 4.85 28.13 -39.49
CA LYS A 320 5.28 26.78 -39.14
C LYS A 320 6.75 26.59 -39.52
N LYS A 321 7.58 26.29 -38.53
CA LYS A 321 8.97 25.85 -38.73
C LYS A 321 9.03 24.37 -39.10
N SER A 322 10.02 24.01 -39.91
CA SER A 322 10.27 22.65 -40.39
C SER A 322 11.76 22.49 -40.75
N GLY A 323 12.18 21.25 -41.03
CA GLY A 323 13.58 20.89 -41.29
C GLY A 323 14.29 20.34 -40.05
N LYS A 324 15.41 19.63 -40.26
CA LYS A 324 16.14 18.93 -39.19
C LYS A 324 16.67 19.88 -38.11
N LYS A 325 16.93 21.14 -38.48
CA LYS A 325 17.44 22.18 -37.58
C LYS A 325 16.44 23.33 -37.40
N MET A 326 15.16 23.12 -37.74
CA MET A 326 14.14 24.18 -37.79
C MET A 326 14.57 25.36 -38.67
N ASP A 327 15.33 25.06 -39.73
CA ASP A 327 15.98 25.99 -40.66
C ASP A 327 15.06 26.43 -41.80
N LYS A 328 13.82 25.94 -41.86
CA LYS A 328 12.82 26.33 -42.86
C LYS A 328 11.56 26.82 -42.16
N VAL A 329 10.93 27.84 -42.72
CA VAL A 329 9.68 28.40 -42.19
C VAL A 329 8.68 28.64 -43.32
N GLN A 330 7.43 28.30 -43.06
CA GLN A 330 6.29 28.71 -43.88
C GLN A 330 5.48 29.74 -43.09
N ILE A 331 5.39 30.95 -43.61
CA ILE A 331 4.67 32.08 -43.03
C ILE A 331 3.35 32.22 -43.82
N GLN A 332 2.22 32.15 -43.12
CA GLN A 332 0.89 32.44 -43.66
C GLN A 332 0.58 33.92 -43.46
N LEU A 333 0.07 34.56 -44.49
CA LEU A 333 -0.20 35.99 -44.54
C LEU A 333 -1.66 36.26 -44.88
N ASP A 334 -2.17 37.39 -44.42
CA ASP A 334 -3.57 37.79 -44.62
C ASP A 334 -3.83 38.49 -45.98
N GLY A 335 -2.76 38.82 -46.71
CA GLY A 335 -2.79 39.61 -47.95
C GLY A 335 -2.99 38.82 -49.25
N GLY A 336 -2.74 39.54 -50.36
CA GLY A 336 -2.78 38.98 -51.72
C GLY A 336 -1.66 37.97 -51.98
N VAL A 337 -0.48 38.21 -51.39
CA VAL A 337 0.49 37.14 -51.11
C VAL A 337 0.07 36.51 -49.80
N PHE A 338 -0.39 35.26 -49.85
CA PHE A 338 -0.95 34.58 -48.67
C PHE A 338 0.05 33.62 -48.03
N MET A 339 1.19 33.35 -48.66
CA MET A 339 2.22 32.46 -48.12
C MET A 339 3.61 32.90 -48.56
N ILE A 340 4.56 32.91 -47.61
CA ILE A 340 6.00 33.01 -47.86
C ILE A 340 6.67 31.76 -47.29
N ARG A 341 7.61 31.19 -48.04
CA ARG A 341 8.52 30.15 -47.57
C ARG A 341 9.92 30.73 -47.50
N ALA A 342 10.56 30.59 -46.35
CA ALA A 342 11.91 31.07 -46.13
C ALA A 342 12.81 29.98 -45.54
N GLN A 343 14.11 30.15 -45.73
CA GLN A 343 15.15 29.29 -45.18
C GLN A 343 16.20 30.15 -44.48
N LEU A 344 16.67 29.69 -43.33
CA LEU A 344 17.74 30.33 -42.58
C LEU A 344 19.09 29.97 -43.21
N ILE A 345 19.81 30.96 -43.72
CA ILE A 345 21.12 30.83 -44.38
C ILE A 345 22.04 31.88 -43.76
N GLU A 346 23.20 31.47 -43.24
CA GLU A 346 24.18 32.40 -42.66
C GLU A 346 23.57 33.34 -41.58
N ASN A 347 22.71 32.78 -40.73
CA ASN A 347 21.93 33.50 -39.69
C ASN A 347 20.89 34.50 -40.21
N GLU A 348 20.60 34.53 -41.50
CA GLU A 348 19.55 35.37 -42.08
C GLU A 348 18.43 34.55 -42.71
N TRP A 349 17.18 34.93 -42.47
CA TRP A 349 16.05 34.33 -43.18
C TRP A 349 15.98 34.88 -44.60
N ARG A 350 16.03 33.98 -45.59
CA ARG A 350 15.91 34.33 -47.01
C ARG A 350 14.72 33.64 -47.64
N VAL A 351 13.99 34.37 -48.48
CA VAL A 351 12.79 33.85 -49.15
C VAL A 351 13.19 32.86 -50.23
N VAL A 352 12.63 31.64 -50.18
CA VAL A 352 12.83 30.58 -51.18
C VAL A 352 11.61 30.38 -52.08
N GLY A 353 10.43 30.76 -51.60
CA GLY A 353 9.19 30.63 -52.35
C GLY A 353 8.07 31.47 -51.76
N TYR A 354 7.00 31.63 -52.52
CA TYR A 354 5.80 32.36 -52.09
C TYR A 354 4.59 31.84 -52.87
N ALA A 355 3.39 32.10 -52.37
CA ALA A 355 2.14 31.87 -53.08
C ALA A 355 1.27 33.12 -53.00
N ALA A 356 0.66 33.47 -54.14
CA ALA A 356 -0.21 34.61 -54.28
C ALA A 356 -1.58 34.19 -54.82
N ARG A 357 -2.63 34.91 -54.40
CA ARG A 357 -3.98 34.76 -54.95
C ARG A 357 -3.99 35.35 -56.36
N SER A 358 -3.69 34.56 -57.38
CA SER A 358 -3.79 35.02 -58.77
C SER A 358 -5.26 35.08 -59.21
N GLY A 359 -5.70 36.22 -59.75
CA GLY A 359 -7.09 36.52 -60.10
C GLY A 359 -7.74 35.70 -61.22
N LYS A 360 -7.19 34.54 -61.61
CA LYS A 360 -7.82 33.62 -62.58
C LYS A 360 -7.80 32.15 -62.18
N TRP A 361 -6.95 31.71 -61.26
CA TRP A 361 -6.81 30.29 -60.93
C TRP A 361 -7.86 29.80 -59.92
N PHE A 362 -8.42 30.70 -59.10
CA PHE A 362 -9.45 30.35 -58.11
C PHE A 362 -10.90 30.41 -58.63
N LYS A 363 -11.13 30.82 -59.90
CA LYS A 363 -12.48 30.86 -60.48
C LYS A 363 -12.98 29.51 -61.03
N MET A 364 -12.22 28.43 -60.95
CA MET A 364 -12.64 27.09 -61.42
C MET A 364 -13.01 26.10 -60.30
N ARG A 365 -13.47 26.56 -59.13
CA ARG A 365 -14.10 25.69 -58.13
C ARG A 365 -15.31 26.35 -57.49
N LYS A 366 -16.31 26.68 -58.31
CA LYS A 366 -17.73 26.69 -57.93
C LYS A 366 -18.56 26.44 -59.19
N ALA A 367 -18.84 25.16 -59.44
CA ALA A 367 -19.97 24.65 -60.21
C ALA A 367 -20.02 23.13 -60.01
N VAL A 368 -20.64 22.71 -58.90
CA VAL A 368 -21.73 21.73 -58.93
C VAL A 368 -22.85 22.35 -58.13
#